data_AF-A0A3D5S5X1-F1
#
_entry.id   AF-A0A3D5S5X1-F1
#
_cell.length_a   1.000
_cell.length_b   1.000
_cell.length_c   1.000
_cell.angle_alpha   90.00
_cell.angle_beta   90.00
_cell.angle_gamma   90.00
#
_symmetry.space_group_name_H-M   'P 1'
#
loop_
_entity.id
_entity.type
_entity.pdbx_description
1 polymer ?
#
loop_
_entity_poly.entity_id
_entity_poly.type
_entity_poly.pdbx_seq_one_letter_code
_entity_poly.pdbx_strand_id
1 'polypeptide(L)'
;MLVVPGNTLVQISDSQKAAGAATIEGLSGATEYTVTLYNGTKRRGTVSFSTLKEATVTANDDLGAAIDAAADGATLIVAAGTYDIDGKEITKSITIEGQKWYDMPVVLGQFTCASAVSSITLRYLNIQGENNYGQFFNASSSDCNLSTLTIDGCEISGYDNNIIYSNSGGTYGDITIHDTYIHDIPGGGGDGFDFRGGVVGSLTVSNTVIANGIRSLLRMQVPADVVFTSCTFYQACIADNSNNRGFFRMSGAGNSLEVSKCLFVETGLEGTGGAIYGNWSRLGDIDAAVTTDYSDNYYYNTIGLWEGEYTDPGAVDASEADPGLVDPANGDFTISNQDMIDDEVGPARWRQ
;
A
#
# COMPACT_ATOMS: atom_id res chain seq x y z
N MET A 1 -15.91 32.80 13.46
CA MET A 1 -15.53 31.56 12.75
C MET A 1 -16.77 30.72 12.59
N LEU A 2 -16.96 30.06 11.44
CA LEU A 2 -18.07 29.15 11.19
C LEU A 2 -17.54 27.71 11.18
N VAL A 3 -18.19 26.82 11.94
CA VAL A 3 -17.87 25.39 12.02
C VAL A 3 -19.03 24.59 11.43
N VAL A 4 -18.72 23.72 10.47
CA VAL A 4 -19.67 22.83 9.77
C VAL A 4 -19.15 21.40 9.89
N PRO A 5 -19.96 20.37 10.19
CA PRO A 5 -21.39 20.42 10.48
C PRO A 5 -21.71 21.10 11.82
N GLY A 6 -22.99 21.41 12.03
CA GLY A 6 -23.50 22.11 13.21
C GLY A 6 -23.72 23.62 13.03
N ASN A 7 -23.26 24.20 11.91
CA ASN A 7 -23.42 25.61 11.54
C ASN A 7 -23.15 26.58 12.72
N THR A 8 -22.15 26.24 13.54
CA THR A 8 -21.89 26.95 14.79
C THR A 8 -21.01 28.15 14.51
N LEU A 9 -21.50 29.35 14.86
CA LEU A 9 -20.73 30.57 14.76
C LEU A 9 -19.95 30.79 16.07
N VAL A 10 -18.67 30.47 16.06
CA VAL A 10 -17.77 30.70 17.20
C VAL A 10 -17.19 32.11 17.09
N GLN A 11 -17.51 32.98 18.06
CA GLN A 11 -16.90 34.30 18.17
C GLN A 11 -15.46 34.15 18.69
N ILE A 12 -14.50 34.73 17.97
CA ILE A 12 -13.09 34.69 18.35
C ILE A 12 -12.84 35.80 19.37
N SER A 13 -12.40 35.43 20.57
CA SER A 13 -12.08 36.39 21.63
C SER A 13 -10.85 37.23 21.28
N ASP A 14 -10.66 38.36 21.96
CA ASP A 14 -9.46 39.18 21.76
C ASP A 14 -8.18 38.47 22.21
N SER A 15 -8.26 37.58 23.20
CA SER A 15 -7.14 36.72 23.60
C SER A 15 -6.75 35.72 22.51
N GLN A 16 -7.73 35.09 21.85
CA GLN A 16 -7.48 34.18 20.72
C GLN A 16 -6.89 34.93 19.52
N LYS A 17 -7.37 36.14 19.23
CA LYS A 17 -6.76 37.00 18.19
C LYS A 17 -5.31 37.35 18.51
N ALA A 18 -5.01 37.70 19.77
CA ALA A 18 -3.66 38.02 20.21
C ALA A 18 -2.73 36.80 20.16
N ALA A 19 -3.24 35.61 20.47
CA ALA A 19 -2.50 34.34 20.41
C ALA A 19 -2.34 33.79 18.97
N GLY A 20 -3.13 34.28 18.01
CA GLY A 20 -3.17 33.72 16.66
C GLY A 20 -3.78 32.31 16.59
N ALA A 21 -4.47 31.85 17.63
CA ALA A 21 -5.02 30.50 17.75
C ALA A 21 -6.40 30.52 18.44
N ALA A 22 -7.28 29.61 18.02
CA ALA A 22 -8.61 29.43 18.63
C ALA A 22 -8.87 27.95 18.90
N THR A 23 -9.43 27.63 20.07
CA THR A 23 -9.85 26.28 20.47
C THR A 23 -11.33 26.10 20.18
N ILE A 24 -11.70 24.98 19.58
CA ILE A 24 -13.09 24.58 19.34
C ILE A 24 -13.36 23.35 20.18
N GLU A 25 -14.35 23.44 21.06
CA GLU A 25 -14.73 22.36 21.99
C GLU A 25 -16.10 21.80 21.63
N GLY A 26 -16.46 20.65 22.21
CA GLY A 26 -17.78 20.05 22.05
C GLY A 26 -18.05 19.47 20.66
N LEU A 27 -17.00 19.15 19.91
CA LEU A 27 -17.11 18.46 18.63
C LEU A 27 -17.47 16.99 18.86
N SER A 28 -18.30 16.44 17.96
CA SER A 28 -18.59 15.02 17.92
C SER A 28 -17.37 14.27 17.38
N GLY A 29 -17.06 13.08 17.90
CA GLY A 29 -16.04 12.18 17.34
C GLY A 29 -16.40 11.67 15.94
N ALA A 30 -15.42 11.13 15.22
CA ALA A 30 -15.59 10.54 13.89
C ALA A 30 -16.32 11.44 12.88
N THR A 31 -16.16 12.77 12.99
CA THR A 31 -16.92 13.75 12.21
C THR A 31 -15.95 14.65 11.46
N GLU A 32 -16.12 14.75 10.14
CA GLU A 32 -15.41 15.74 9.32
C GLU A 32 -15.99 17.13 9.61
N TYR A 33 -15.11 18.07 9.92
CA TYR A 33 -15.41 19.48 10.14
C TYR A 33 -14.72 20.35 9.11
N THR A 34 -15.47 21.25 8.49
CA THR A 34 -14.94 22.41 7.77
C THR A 34 -15.06 23.65 8.65
N VAL A 35 -13.95 24.32 8.89
CA VAL A 35 -13.87 25.54 9.68
C VAL A 35 -13.50 26.71 8.78
N THR A 36 -14.36 27.71 8.72
CA THR A 36 -14.15 28.92 7.91
C THR A 36 -13.97 30.16 8.81
N LEU A 37 -12.83 30.83 8.64
CA LEU A 37 -12.50 32.06 9.34
C LEU A 37 -13.03 33.28 8.57
N TYR A 38 -13.64 34.23 9.29
CA TYR A 38 -14.17 35.46 8.72
C TYR A 38 -13.65 36.70 9.47
N ASN A 39 -13.47 37.81 8.74
CA ASN A 39 -13.36 39.16 9.29
C ASN A 39 -14.59 39.96 8.80
N GLY A 40 -15.58 40.14 9.68
CA GLY A 40 -16.90 40.60 9.27
C GLY A 40 -17.53 39.61 8.27
N THR A 41 -17.85 40.07 7.07
CA THR A 41 -18.38 39.22 5.98
C THR A 41 -17.29 38.64 5.07
N LYS A 42 -16.03 39.06 5.21
CA LYS A 42 -14.93 38.61 4.33
C LYS A 42 -14.33 37.31 4.84
N ARG A 43 -14.32 36.26 4.01
CA ARG A 43 -13.61 35.01 4.28
C ARG A 43 -12.10 35.26 4.32
N ARG A 44 -11.42 34.70 5.33
CA ARG A 44 -9.97 34.82 5.55
C ARG A 44 -9.22 33.51 5.35
N GLY A 45 -9.90 32.38 5.53
CA GLY A 45 -9.32 31.06 5.34
C GLY A 45 -10.35 29.97 5.63
N THR A 46 -10.04 28.76 5.18
CA THR A 46 -10.82 27.55 5.43
C THR A 46 -9.85 26.41 5.71
N VAL A 47 -10.19 25.55 6.65
CA VAL A 47 -9.50 24.28 6.90
C VAL A 47 -10.55 23.19 7.10
N SER A 48 -10.24 21.98 6.65
CA SER A 48 -11.06 20.79 6.94
C SER A 48 -10.24 19.79 7.77
N PHE A 49 -10.87 19.15 8.74
CA PHE A 49 -10.27 18.11 9.58
C PHE A 49 -11.34 17.15 10.11
N SER A 50 -10.98 15.92 10.44
CA SER A 50 -11.88 14.98 11.11
C SER A 50 -11.52 14.83 12.58
N THR A 51 -12.52 14.78 13.46
CA THR A 51 -12.31 14.38 14.86
C THR A 51 -12.05 12.88 14.98
N LEU A 52 -11.32 12.50 16.02
CA LEU A 52 -10.93 11.11 16.26
C LEU A 52 -12.14 10.20 16.47
N LYS A 53 -12.00 8.94 16.05
CA LYS A 53 -12.93 7.86 16.39
C LYS A 53 -12.60 7.35 17.80
N GLU A 54 -13.62 6.98 18.58
CA GLU A 54 -13.41 6.31 19.86
C GLU A 54 -12.87 4.90 19.63
N ALA A 55 -11.86 4.50 20.38
CA ALA A 55 -11.28 3.16 20.28
C ALA A 55 -12.25 2.11 20.83
N THR A 56 -12.47 1.05 20.07
CA THR A 56 -13.22 -0.14 20.50
C THR A 56 -12.29 -1.25 20.99
N VAL A 57 -10.99 -1.15 20.67
CA VAL A 57 -9.92 -2.02 21.13
C VAL A 57 -8.80 -1.15 21.69
N THR A 58 -8.41 -1.39 22.94
CA THR A 58 -7.37 -0.67 23.68
C THR A 58 -6.14 -1.56 23.86
N ALA A 59 -5.00 -1.01 24.29
CA ALA A 59 -3.74 -1.76 24.39
C ALA A 59 -3.76 -2.92 25.41
N ASN A 60 -4.80 -3.02 26.25
CA ASN A 60 -4.97 -4.13 27.19
C ASN A 60 -5.90 -5.24 26.64
N ASP A 61 -6.51 -5.01 25.48
CA ASP A 61 -7.43 -5.96 24.86
C ASP A 61 -6.67 -6.92 23.94
N ASP A 62 -7.20 -8.13 23.79
CA ASP A 62 -6.74 -9.11 22.81
C ASP A 62 -7.41 -8.82 21.47
N LEU A 63 -6.64 -8.29 20.51
CA LEU A 63 -7.14 -7.96 19.17
C LEU A 63 -7.63 -9.21 18.42
N GLY A 64 -6.94 -10.34 18.58
CA GLY A 64 -7.34 -11.61 18.00
C GLY A 64 -8.74 -12.01 18.50
N ALA A 65 -8.96 -12.00 19.81
CA ALA A 65 -10.25 -12.29 20.40
C ALA A 65 -11.33 -11.25 20.00
N ALA A 66 -10.97 -9.97 19.87
CA ALA A 66 -11.88 -8.93 19.41
C ALA A 66 -12.36 -9.17 17.97
N ILE A 67 -11.47 -9.61 17.07
CA ILE A 67 -11.81 -10.01 15.70
C ILE A 67 -12.79 -11.19 15.71
N ASP A 68 -12.57 -12.20 16.55
CA ASP A 68 -13.46 -13.37 16.65
C ASP A 68 -14.84 -13.01 17.18
N ALA A 69 -14.90 -12.12 18.17
CA ALA A 69 -16.14 -11.69 18.81
C ALA A 69 -16.95 -10.69 17.96
N ALA A 70 -16.30 -10.00 17.01
CA ALA A 70 -16.94 -8.99 16.18
C ALA A 70 -18.10 -9.58 15.35
N ALA A 71 -19.16 -8.78 15.14
CA ALA A 71 -20.20 -9.13 14.19
C ALA A 71 -19.67 -9.06 12.74
N ASP A 72 -20.29 -9.81 11.83
CA ASP A 72 -20.00 -9.68 10.40
C ASP A 72 -20.28 -8.24 9.92
N GLY A 73 -19.30 -7.64 9.23
CA GLY A 73 -19.30 -6.24 8.80
C GLY A 73 -18.89 -5.22 9.87
N ALA A 74 -18.41 -5.65 11.04
CA ALA A 74 -18.02 -4.72 12.10
C ALA A 74 -16.76 -3.91 11.76
N THR A 75 -16.65 -2.74 12.38
CA THR A 75 -15.43 -1.93 12.40
C THR A 75 -14.83 -1.94 13.80
N LEU A 76 -13.56 -2.33 13.90
CA LEU A 76 -12.73 -2.23 15.10
C LEU A 76 -11.83 -1.00 14.97
N ILE A 77 -11.96 -0.06 15.90
CA ILE A 77 -11.06 1.08 16.05
C ILE A 77 -10.02 0.74 17.10
N VAL A 78 -8.77 0.64 16.69
CA VAL A 78 -7.68 0.12 17.52
C VAL A 78 -6.80 1.28 17.98
N ALA A 79 -6.73 1.49 19.29
CA ALA A 79 -5.84 2.48 19.88
C ALA A 79 -4.36 2.11 19.65
N ALA A 80 -3.47 3.09 19.73
CA ALA A 80 -2.03 2.82 19.69
C ALA A 80 -1.62 1.80 20.77
N GLY A 81 -0.76 0.87 20.38
CA GLY A 81 -0.36 -0.28 21.19
C GLY A 81 0.28 -1.37 20.33
N THR A 82 0.73 -2.46 20.95
CA THR A 82 1.24 -3.64 20.25
C THR A 82 0.30 -4.81 20.48
N TYR A 83 -0.11 -5.46 19.40
CA TYR A 83 -1.11 -6.52 19.39
C TYR A 83 -0.56 -7.72 18.62
N ASP A 84 -0.36 -8.83 19.32
CA ASP A 84 0.04 -10.08 18.69
C ASP A 84 -1.22 -10.87 18.31
N ILE A 85 -1.39 -11.12 17.02
CA ILE A 85 -2.51 -11.89 16.46
C ILE A 85 -2.08 -13.27 15.97
N ASP A 86 -0.79 -13.60 16.07
CA ASP A 86 -0.20 -14.83 15.52
C ASP A 86 -0.67 -15.06 14.06
N GLY A 87 -1.14 -16.26 13.72
CA GLY A 87 -1.78 -16.54 12.43
C GLY A 87 -3.29 -16.37 12.54
N LYS A 88 -3.83 -15.24 12.04
CA LYS A 88 -5.26 -14.92 12.17
C LYS A 88 -6.05 -15.22 10.92
N GLU A 89 -6.88 -16.26 10.97
CA GLU A 89 -7.91 -16.48 9.95
C GLU A 89 -9.06 -15.49 10.11
N ILE A 90 -9.39 -14.76 9.03
CA ILE A 90 -10.56 -13.91 8.94
C ILE A 90 -11.70 -14.70 8.31
N THR A 91 -12.81 -14.82 9.05
CA THR A 91 -13.97 -15.66 8.71
C THR A 91 -15.25 -14.86 8.48
N LYS A 92 -15.16 -13.53 8.56
CA LYS A 92 -16.29 -12.60 8.43
C LYS A 92 -15.79 -11.27 7.87
N SER A 93 -16.70 -10.49 7.31
CA SER A 93 -16.36 -9.16 6.81
C SER A 93 -15.97 -8.27 7.99
N ILE A 94 -14.88 -7.52 7.86
CA ILE A 94 -14.38 -6.70 8.97
C ILE A 94 -13.54 -5.52 8.49
N THR A 95 -13.61 -4.42 9.21
CA THR A 95 -12.66 -3.30 9.12
C THR A 95 -11.84 -3.23 10.40
N ILE A 96 -10.52 -3.23 10.29
CA ILE A 96 -9.59 -3.00 11.39
C ILE A 96 -8.85 -1.71 11.06
N GLU A 97 -9.08 -0.68 11.88
CA GLU A 97 -8.58 0.66 11.62
C GLU A 97 -7.84 1.20 12.85
N GLY A 98 -6.61 1.67 12.66
CA GLY A 98 -5.89 2.41 13.69
C GLY A 98 -6.60 3.72 14.02
N GLN A 99 -6.69 4.05 15.30
CA GLN A 99 -7.39 5.25 15.77
C GLN A 99 -6.80 6.54 15.18
N LYS A 100 -5.49 6.53 14.89
CA LYS A 100 -4.73 7.67 14.37
C LYS A 100 -3.76 7.18 13.31
N TRP A 101 -3.74 7.84 12.16
CA TRP A 101 -2.84 7.52 11.05
C TRP A 101 -1.35 7.80 11.35
N TYR A 102 -1.05 8.71 12.28
CA TYR A 102 0.31 9.10 12.67
C TYR A 102 0.83 8.39 13.94
N ASP A 103 0.01 7.52 14.53
CA ASP A 103 0.27 6.81 15.79
C ASP A 103 -0.41 5.45 15.69
N MET A 104 -0.01 4.70 14.65
CA MET A 104 -0.64 3.44 14.24
C MET A 104 -0.38 2.34 15.29
N PRO A 105 -1.37 1.50 15.60
CA PRO A 105 -1.11 0.28 16.36
C PRO A 105 -0.18 -0.65 15.58
N VAL A 106 0.72 -1.31 16.32
CA VAL A 106 1.57 -2.38 15.80
C VAL A 106 0.81 -3.70 15.91
N VAL A 107 0.60 -4.37 14.79
CA VAL A 107 -0.04 -5.69 14.69
C VAL A 107 1.03 -6.70 14.27
N LEU A 108 1.37 -7.61 15.18
CA LEU A 108 2.34 -8.68 14.92
C LEU A 108 1.59 -9.92 14.44
N GLY A 109 1.98 -10.49 13.30
CA GLY A 109 1.42 -11.74 12.79
C GLY A 109 1.07 -11.72 11.31
N GLN A 110 0.17 -12.63 10.91
CA GLN A 110 -0.30 -12.82 9.54
C GLN A 110 -1.83 -12.86 9.51
N PHE A 111 -2.41 -12.37 8.41
CA PHE A 111 -3.82 -12.60 8.10
C PHE A 111 -3.99 -13.74 7.08
N THR A 112 -5.00 -14.58 7.30
CA THR A 112 -5.35 -15.66 6.37
C THR A 112 -6.84 -15.70 6.06
N CYS A 113 -7.18 -16.34 4.93
CA CYS A 113 -8.54 -16.60 4.52
C CYS A 113 -8.65 -18.06 4.05
N ALA A 114 -9.63 -18.79 4.58
CA ALA A 114 -9.94 -20.16 4.18
C ALA A 114 -11.44 -20.42 3.97
N SER A 115 -12.26 -19.36 3.97
CA SER A 115 -13.71 -19.45 3.80
C SER A 115 -14.25 -18.21 3.06
N ALA A 116 -15.55 -18.16 2.82
CA ALA A 116 -16.18 -17.03 2.14
C ALA A 116 -16.25 -15.80 3.05
N VAL A 117 -15.71 -14.67 2.57
CA VAL A 117 -15.69 -13.38 3.26
C VAL A 117 -16.01 -12.29 2.25
N SER A 118 -16.96 -11.41 2.54
CA SER A 118 -17.32 -10.36 1.57
C SER A 118 -16.21 -9.32 1.48
N SER A 119 -15.76 -8.76 2.60
CA SER A 119 -14.74 -7.72 2.58
C SER A 119 -13.84 -7.71 3.81
N ILE A 120 -12.56 -7.45 3.59
CA ILE A 120 -11.59 -7.15 4.64
C ILE A 120 -10.99 -5.79 4.35
N THR A 121 -10.99 -4.90 5.34
CA THR A 121 -10.32 -3.59 5.25
C THR A 121 -9.35 -3.42 6.40
N LEU A 122 -8.09 -3.15 6.07
CA LEU A 122 -7.00 -2.87 6.99
C LEU A 122 -6.56 -1.43 6.75
N ARG A 123 -6.63 -0.57 7.76
CA ARG A 123 -6.34 0.85 7.59
C ARG A 123 -5.54 1.44 8.76
N TYR A 124 -4.53 2.24 8.46
CA TYR A 124 -3.72 2.92 9.48
C TYR A 124 -3.14 1.97 10.52
N LEU A 125 -2.59 0.84 10.07
CA LEU A 125 -1.95 -0.17 10.90
C LEU A 125 -0.47 -0.28 10.52
N ASN A 126 0.40 -0.51 11.51
CA ASN A 126 1.76 -0.99 11.27
C ASN A 126 1.74 -2.51 11.46
N ILE A 127 1.85 -3.28 10.39
CA ILE A 127 1.65 -4.74 10.39
C ILE A 127 2.99 -5.43 10.12
N GLN A 128 3.42 -6.27 11.06
CA GLN A 128 4.77 -6.83 11.05
C GLN A 128 4.72 -8.36 11.08
N GLY A 129 5.53 -8.99 10.24
CA GLY A 129 5.65 -10.44 10.11
C GLY A 129 6.48 -11.14 11.20
N GLU A 130 6.83 -10.45 12.28
CA GLU A 130 7.52 -10.98 13.46
C GLU A 130 7.05 -12.41 13.82
N ASN A 131 7.96 -13.26 14.32
CA ASN A 131 7.79 -14.72 14.48
C ASN A 131 8.00 -15.59 13.22
N ASN A 132 8.69 -15.08 12.20
CA ASN A 132 9.01 -15.78 10.93
C ASN A 132 7.77 -16.11 10.08
N TYR A 133 6.79 -15.19 10.02
CA TYR A 133 5.72 -15.34 9.04
C TYR A 133 6.25 -15.11 7.63
N GLY A 134 5.93 -16.07 6.76
CA GLY A 134 6.31 -15.97 5.37
C GLY A 134 5.57 -14.89 4.60
N GLN A 135 4.32 -14.59 4.96
CA GLN A 135 3.43 -13.75 4.16
C GLN A 135 2.62 -12.79 5.02
N PHE A 136 2.36 -11.60 4.51
CA PHE A 136 1.41 -10.67 5.15
C PHE A 136 -0.03 -11.18 5.08
N PHE A 137 -0.47 -11.54 3.86
CA PHE A 137 -1.81 -12.09 3.64
C PHE A 137 -1.74 -13.41 2.85
N ASN A 138 -2.48 -14.43 3.28
CA ASN A 138 -2.48 -15.75 2.64
C ASN A 138 -3.89 -16.33 2.43
N ALA A 139 -4.23 -16.68 1.18
CA ALA A 139 -5.35 -17.58 0.89
C ALA A 139 -4.91 -19.02 1.16
N SER A 140 -5.16 -19.49 2.38
CA SER A 140 -4.68 -20.78 2.86
C SER A 140 -5.46 -21.98 2.31
N SER A 141 -6.66 -21.76 1.74
CA SER A 141 -7.52 -22.78 1.14
C SER A 141 -8.12 -22.32 -0.20
N SER A 142 -8.49 -23.27 -1.06
CA SER A 142 -9.33 -23.03 -2.24
C SER A 142 -10.73 -22.52 -1.88
N ASP A 143 -11.16 -22.76 -0.64
CA ASP A 143 -12.44 -22.30 -0.09
C ASP A 143 -12.40 -20.82 0.33
N CYS A 144 -11.21 -20.18 0.32
CA CYS A 144 -11.13 -18.73 0.43
C CYS A 144 -11.88 -18.10 -0.73
N ASN A 145 -12.91 -17.31 -0.42
CA ASN A 145 -13.66 -16.54 -1.38
C ASN A 145 -13.84 -15.12 -0.84
N LEU A 146 -12.81 -14.30 -1.04
CA LEU A 146 -12.73 -12.93 -0.57
C LEU A 146 -13.15 -11.97 -1.68
N SER A 147 -14.30 -11.31 -1.57
CA SER A 147 -14.76 -10.42 -2.65
C SER A 147 -13.97 -9.12 -2.73
N THR A 148 -13.54 -8.55 -1.58
CA THR A 148 -12.73 -7.33 -1.56
C THR A 148 -11.69 -7.36 -0.45
N LEU A 149 -10.44 -7.05 -0.78
CA LEU A 149 -9.35 -6.78 0.17
C LEU A 149 -8.86 -5.35 0.00
N THR A 150 -8.98 -4.54 1.05
CA THR A 150 -8.51 -3.15 1.05
C THR A 150 -7.43 -2.96 2.11
N ILE A 151 -6.29 -2.41 1.70
CA ILE A 151 -5.17 -2.01 2.55
C ILE A 151 -4.91 -0.53 2.28
N ASP A 152 -5.01 0.30 3.30
CA ASP A 152 -5.06 1.75 3.12
C ASP A 152 -4.31 2.51 4.21
N GLY A 153 -3.28 3.28 3.84
CA GLY A 153 -2.51 4.06 4.81
C GLY A 153 -1.73 3.21 5.81
N CYS A 154 -1.37 1.97 5.46
CA CYS A 154 -0.67 1.05 6.35
C CYS A 154 0.85 1.09 6.18
N GLU A 155 1.56 0.51 7.14
CA GLU A 155 2.95 0.09 7.01
C GLU A 155 2.99 -1.45 7.11
N ILE A 156 3.71 -2.12 6.22
CA ILE A 156 3.79 -3.58 6.15
C ILE A 156 5.26 -3.98 6.05
N SER A 157 5.76 -4.75 7.01
CA SER A 157 7.19 -5.09 7.03
C SER A 157 7.51 -6.41 7.72
N GLY A 158 8.77 -6.86 7.58
CA GLY A 158 9.32 -7.98 8.36
C GLY A 158 8.76 -9.35 8.00
N TYR A 159 8.24 -9.54 6.79
CA TYR A 159 7.81 -10.85 6.29
C TYR A 159 8.91 -11.51 5.47
N ASP A 160 9.08 -12.83 5.56
CA ASP A 160 10.20 -13.50 4.88
C ASP A 160 10.05 -13.53 3.34
N ASN A 161 8.81 -13.58 2.83
CA ASN A 161 8.55 -13.96 1.44
C ASN A 161 7.58 -13.07 0.67
N ASN A 162 6.30 -13.01 1.05
CA ASN A 162 5.22 -12.49 0.22
C ASN A 162 4.48 -11.31 0.89
N ILE A 163 4.00 -10.38 0.07
CA ILE A 163 2.94 -9.44 0.45
C ILE A 163 1.61 -10.21 0.47
N ILE A 164 1.22 -10.79 -0.66
CA ILE A 164 0.00 -11.60 -0.79
C ILE A 164 0.35 -12.92 -1.46
N TYR A 165 -0.13 -14.02 -0.88
CA TYR A 165 0.12 -15.36 -1.38
C TYR A 165 -1.19 -16.12 -1.63
N SER A 166 -1.29 -16.71 -2.83
CA SER A 166 -2.39 -17.60 -3.22
C SER A 166 -1.86 -18.74 -4.08
N ASN A 167 -1.55 -19.86 -3.42
CA ASN A 167 -1.19 -21.12 -4.09
C ASN A 167 -2.27 -22.20 -3.94
N SER A 168 -3.12 -22.11 -2.92
CA SER A 168 -4.23 -23.05 -2.69
C SER A 168 -5.39 -22.87 -3.67
N GLY A 169 -5.36 -21.82 -4.52
CA GLY A 169 -6.38 -21.58 -5.54
C GLY A 169 -7.64 -20.87 -5.03
N GLY A 170 -7.52 -20.02 -4.01
CA GLY A 170 -8.62 -19.19 -3.51
C GLY A 170 -9.04 -18.10 -4.50
N THR A 171 -10.23 -17.52 -4.26
CA THR A 171 -10.76 -16.39 -5.01
C THR A 171 -10.49 -15.08 -4.26
N TYR A 172 -9.86 -14.15 -4.95
CA TYR A 172 -9.86 -12.72 -4.64
C TYR A 172 -10.71 -12.02 -5.70
N GLY A 173 -11.69 -11.22 -5.29
CA GLY A 173 -12.33 -10.27 -6.20
C GLY A 173 -11.38 -9.10 -6.44
N ASP A 174 -11.64 -7.97 -5.80
CA ASP A 174 -10.82 -6.77 -5.94
C ASP A 174 -9.84 -6.61 -4.78
N ILE A 175 -8.57 -6.41 -5.10
CA ILE A 175 -7.51 -6.08 -4.15
C ILE A 175 -7.08 -4.64 -4.39
N THR A 176 -7.19 -3.80 -3.35
CA THR A 176 -6.75 -2.40 -3.39
C THR A 176 -5.72 -2.15 -2.30
N ILE A 177 -4.56 -1.64 -2.68
CA ILE A 177 -3.51 -1.16 -1.79
C ILE A 177 -3.27 0.32 -2.10
N HIS A 178 -3.42 1.16 -1.09
CA HIS A 178 -3.35 2.62 -1.24
C HIS A 178 -2.56 3.24 -0.10
N ASP A 179 -1.82 4.33 -0.38
CA ASP A 179 -1.10 5.14 0.61
C ASP A 179 -0.23 4.32 1.59
N THR A 180 0.28 3.18 1.15
CA THR A 180 0.92 2.18 2.01
C THR A 180 2.45 2.24 1.87
N TYR A 181 3.16 1.88 2.93
CA TYR A 181 4.59 1.64 2.90
C TYR A 181 4.88 0.16 3.13
N ILE A 182 5.43 -0.53 2.13
CA ILE A 182 5.76 -1.96 2.20
C ILE A 182 7.29 -2.08 2.13
N HIS A 183 7.93 -2.66 3.14
CA HIS A 183 9.39 -2.74 3.17
C HIS A 183 9.95 -3.94 3.91
N ASP A 184 11.22 -4.23 3.68
CA ASP A 184 11.99 -5.27 4.38
C ASP A 184 11.34 -6.67 4.25
N ILE A 185 10.94 -7.01 3.02
CA ILE A 185 10.44 -8.33 2.64
C ILE A 185 11.44 -8.95 1.66
N PRO A 186 12.47 -9.69 2.11
CA PRO A 186 13.60 -10.09 1.25
C PRO A 186 13.24 -11.08 0.13
N GLY A 187 12.15 -11.85 0.24
CA GLY A 187 11.69 -12.74 -0.82
C GLY A 187 12.52 -14.03 -0.96
N GLY A 188 13.03 -14.58 0.16
CA GLY A 188 13.92 -15.75 0.13
C GLY A 188 13.30 -16.99 -0.56
N GLY A 189 12.00 -17.19 -0.41
CA GLY A 189 11.23 -18.30 -0.97
C GLY A 189 10.09 -17.90 -1.93
N GLY A 190 9.67 -16.64 -1.97
CA GLY A 190 8.45 -16.19 -2.67
C GLY A 190 8.63 -14.95 -3.53
N ASP A 191 7.61 -14.69 -4.35
CA ASP A 191 7.42 -13.43 -5.09
C ASP A 191 6.46 -12.54 -4.26
N GLY A 192 6.49 -11.22 -4.40
CA GLY A 192 5.73 -10.30 -3.53
C GLY A 192 4.22 -10.56 -3.57
N PHE A 193 3.63 -10.39 -4.74
CA PHE A 193 2.26 -10.78 -5.07
C PHE A 193 2.33 -12.09 -5.85
N ASP A 194 1.98 -13.22 -5.22
CA ASP A 194 2.18 -14.55 -5.80
C ASP A 194 0.85 -15.32 -5.89
N PHE A 195 0.22 -15.21 -7.06
CA PHE A 195 -1.05 -15.85 -7.42
C PHE A 195 -0.81 -16.95 -8.46
N ARG A 196 -0.96 -18.21 -8.06
CA ARG A 196 -0.62 -19.38 -8.89
C ARG A 196 -1.83 -20.14 -9.42
N GLY A 197 -3.03 -19.75 -9.03
CA GLY A 197 -4.30 -20.35 -9.41
C GLY A 197 -5.46 -19.66 -8.71
N GLY A 198 -6.67 -20.17 -8.90
CA GLY A 198 -7.89 -19.55 -8.37
C GLY A 198 -8.41 -18.43 -9.27
N VAL A 199 -8.97 -17.39 -8.68
CA VAL A 199 -9.51 -16.22 -9.38
C VAL A 199 -8.96 -14.96 -8.72
N VAL A 200 -8.55 -13.99 -9.53
CA VAL A 200 -8.24 -12.63 -9.10
C VAL A 200 -9.03 -11.68 -10.02
N GLY A 201 -9.92 -10.88 -9.46
CA GLY A 201 -10.65 -9.86 -10.22
C GLY A 201 -9.71 -8.73 -10.63
N SER A 202 -9.17 -8.02 -9.65
CA SER A 202 -8.20 -6.94 -9.86
C SER A 202 -7.15 -6.84 -8.75
N LEU A 203 -5.98 -6.31 -9.10
CA LEU A 203 -4.96 -5.83 -8.17
C LEU A 203 -4.62 -4.38 -8.51
N THR A 204 -5.04 -3.46 -7.66
CA THR A 204 -4.71 -2.03 -7.78
C THR A 204 -3.79 -1.62 -6.65
N VAL A 205 -2.59 -1.13 -6.98
CA VAL A 205 -1.63 -0.57 -6.05
C VAL A 205 -1.40 0.89 -6.44
N SER A 206 -1.65 1.81 -5.50
CA SER A 206 -1.57 3.24 -5.79
C SER A 206 -0.96 4.02 -4.63
N ASN A 207 -0.26 5.12 -4.93
CA ASN A 207 0.39 5.98 -3.93
C ASN A 207 1.21 5.20 -2.88
N THR A 208 1.84 4.10 -3.30
CA THR A 208 2.49 3.16 -2.39
C THR A 208 3.99 3.16 -2.62
N VAL A 209 4.76 3.06 -1.54
CA VAL A 209 6.20 2.77 -1.63
C VAL A 209 6.41 1.29 -1.35
N ILE A 210 7.14 0.60 -2.23
CA ILE A 210 7.64 -0.76 -2.01
C ILE A 210 9.17 -0.72 -1.99
N ALA A 211 9.78 -1.00 -0.84
CA ALA A 211 11.20 -0.77 -0.63
C ALA A 211 11.94 -1.99 -0.06
N ASN A 212 13.27 -1.99 -0.21
CA ASN A 212 14.20 -2.88 0.51
C ASN A 212 13.82 -4.36 0.40
N GLY A 213 13.74 -4.87 -0.82
CA GLY A 213 13.54 -6.29 -1.03
C GLY A 213 12.69 -6.64 -2.25
N ILE A 214 11.76 -7.55 -1.97
CA ILE A 214 11.03 -8.49 -2.82
C ILE A 214 11.88 -9.07 -3.95
N ARG A 215 12.08 -10.39 -3.92
CA ARG A 215 12.80 -11.10 -4.98
C ARG A 215 12.22 -10.83 -6.37
N SER A 216 10.92 -11.06 -6.58
CA SER A 216 10.20 -10.65 -7.80
C SER A 216 8.88 -10.03 -7.36
N LEU A 217 8.46 -8.88 -7.91
CA LEU A 217 7.29 -8.18 -7.38
C LEU A 217 5.98 -8.94 -7.63
N LEU A 218 5.66 -9.26 -8.89
CA LEU A 218 4.39 -9.87 -9.27
C LEU A 218 4.60 -11.20 -9.99
N ARG A 219 3.89 -12.22 -9.51
CA ARG A 219 3.57 -13.45 -10.22
C ARG A 219 2.06 -13.62 -10.27
N MET A 220 1.49 -13.41 -11.45
CA MET A 220 0.07 -13.56 -11.75
C MET A 220 -0.11 -14.66 -12.80
N GLN A 221 -0.55 -15.84 -12.37
CA GLN A 221 -0.79 -16.99 -13.25
C GLN A 221 -2.28 -17.29 -13.48
N VAL A 222 -3.11 -16.26 -13.27
CA VAL A 222 -4.53 -16.24 -13.63
C VAL A 222 -4.83 -14.93 -14.36
N PRO A 223 -5.89 -14.84 -15.17
CA PRO A 223 -6.31 -13.57 -15.76
C PRO A 223 -6.76 -12.59 -14.66
N ALA A 224 -6.20 -11.37 -14.63
CA ALA A 224 -6.54 -10.30 -13.69
C ALA A 224 -6.18 -8.89 -14.21
N ASP A 225 -7.01 -7.88 -13.92
CA ASP A 225 -6.65 -6.49 -14.20
C ASP A 225 -5.69 -5.96 -13.13
N VAL A 226 -4.49 -5.55 -13.55
CA VAL A 226 -3.42 -5.14 -12.64
C VAL A 226 -3.03 -3.70 -12.92
N VAL A 227 -3.01 -2.87 -11.87
CA VAL A 227 -2.66 -1.46 -11.96
C VAL A 227 -1.64 -1.11 -10.87
N PHE A 228 -0.53 -0.50 -11.28
CA PHE A 228 0.41 0.19 -10.41
C PHE A 228 0.46 1.65 -10.83
N THR A 229 0.00 2.56 -9.98
CA THR A 229 -0.02 3.99 -10.31
C THR A 229 0.56 4.86 -9.21
N SER A 230 1.35 5.87 -9.56
CA SER A 230 1.95 6.79 -8.58
C SER A 230 2.72 6.06 -7.46
N CYS A 231 3.43 4.98 -7.79
CA CYS A 231 4.17 4.17 -6.83
C CYS A 231 5.68 4.47 -6.88
N THR A 232 6.39 4.21 -5.79
CA THR A 232 7.85 4.21 -5.76
C THR A 232 8.36 2.82 -5.41
N PHE A 233 9.24 2.29 -6.25
CA PHE A 233 9.97 1.04 -6.03
C PHE A 233 11.42 1.38 -5.74
N TYR A 234 11.87 1.17 -4.50
CA TYR A 234 13.22 1.52 -4.06
C TYR A 234 13.98 0.28 -3.61
N GLN A 235 15.11 -0.05 -4.25
CA GLN A 235 15.84 -1.28 -3.93
C GLN A 235 14.91 -2.52 -3.97
N ALA A 236 14.04 -2.55 -4.97
CA ALA A 236 13.12 -3.65 -5.24
C ALA A 236 13.70 -4.61 -6.29
N CYS A 237 13.36 -5.89 -6.21
CA CYS A 237 13.84 -6.94 -7.12
C CYS A 237 15.37 -7.10 -7.11
N ILE A 238 16.00 -6.93 -5.94
CA ILE A 238 17.47 -6.91 -5.76
C ILE A 238 18.08 -8.24 -5.26
N ALA A 239 17.33 -9.34 -5.28
CA ALA A 239 17.84 -10.62 -4.78
C ALA A 239 18.70 -11.35 -5.84
N ASP A 240 19.94 -11.71 -5.48
CA ASP A 240 20.84 -12.57 -6.28
C ASP A 240 20.35 -14.01 -6.30
N ASN A 241 19.31 -14.25 -7.10
CA ASN A 241 18.59 -15.50 -7.17
C ASN A 241 18.09 -15.72 -8.60
N SER A 242 18.37 -16.89 -9.18
CA SER A 242 17.91 -17.21 -10.53
C SER A 242 16.39 -17.28 -10.71
N ASN A 243 15.62 -17.26 -9.61
CA ASN A 243 14.16 -17.14 -9.61
C ASN A 243 13.67 -15.69 -9.50
N ASN A 244 14.55 -14.71 -9.33
CA ASN A 244 14.21 -13.29 -9.45
C ASN A 244 13.81 -12.97 -10.91
N ARG A 245 12.50 -12.81 -11.12
CA ARG A 245 11.90 -12.53 -12.44
C ARG A 245 11.72 -11.03 -12.72
N GLY A 246 12.08 -10.16 -11.78
CA GLY A 246 11.81 -8.73 -11.87
C GLY A 246 10.42 -8.33 -11.39
N PHE A 247 9.92 -7.25 -11.96
CA PHE A 247 8.69 -6.61 -11.52
C PHE A 247 7.45 -7.40 -11.92
N PHE A 248 7.36 -7.85 -13.18
CA PHE A 248 6.10 -8.37 -13.70
C PHE A 248 6.26 -9.75 -14.33
N ARG A 249 5.46 -10.69 -13.85
CA ARG A 249 5.21 -11.98 -14.51
C ARG A 249 3.70 -12.22 -14.57
N MET A 250 3.11 -11.99 -15.72
CA MET A 250 1.69 -12.20 -15.99
C MET A 250 1.51 -13.31 -17.02
N SER A 251 1.65 -14.55 -16.55
CA SER A 251 1.66 -15.75 -17.40
C SER A 251 0.33 -16.52 -17.36
N GLY A 252 -0.75 -15.86 -16.93
CA GLY A 252 -2.04 -16.48 -16.59
C GLY A 252 -3.09 -16.47 -17.70
N ALA A 253 -2.70 -16.10 -18.93
CA ALA A 253 -3.59 -15.54 -19.96
C ALA A 253 -4.12 -14.14 -19.58
N GLY A 254 -4.61 -13.41 -20.58
CA GLY A 254 -4.73 -11.95 -20.53
C GLY A 254 -5.86 -11.39 -19.68
N ASN A 255 -5.56 -10.29 -18.98
CA ASN A 255 -6.48 -9.21 -18.62
C ASN A 255 -5.80 -7.87 -18.92
N SER A 256 -5.23 -7.14 -17.99
CA SER A 256 -4.47 -5.91 -18.32
C SER A 256 -3.36 -5.63 -17.31
N LEU A 257 -2.33 -4.90 -17.74
CA LEU A 257 -1.26 -4.38 -16.90
C LEU A 257 -1.08 -2.89 -17.19
N GLU A 258 -1.48 -2.05 -16.25
CA GLU A 258 -1.16 -0.63 -16.24
C GLU A 258 -0.01 -0.37 -15.27
N VAL A 259 1.01 0.34 -15.73
CA VAL A 259 2.06 0.91 -14.88
C VAL A 259 2.23 2.37 -15.26
N SER A 260 1.74 3.28 -14.41
CA SER A 260 1.68 4.71 -14.71
C SER A 260 2.28 5.56 -13.58
N LYS A 261 2.99 6.63 -13.93
CA LYS A 261 3.53 7.60 -12.94
C LYS A 261 4.38 6.95 -11.85
N CYS A 262 5.03 5.83 -12.15
CA CYS A 262 5.82 5.10 -11.16
C CYS A 262 7.30 5.50 -11.20
N LEU A 263 7.94 5.47 -10.04
CA LEU A 263 9.36 5.76 -9.86
C LEU A 263 10.12 4.48 -9.48
N PHE A 264 11.12 4.11 -10.27
CA PHE A 264 11.97 2.94 -10.06
C PHE A 264 13.39 3.40 -9.72
N VAL A 265 13.86 3.11 -8.51
CA VAL A 265 15.13 3.62 -7.98
C VAL A 265 15.97 2.48 -7.43
N GLU A 266 17.21 2.35 -7.92
CA GLU A 266 18.17 1.34 -7.45
C GLU A 266 17.63 -0.09 -7.55
N THR A 267 16.88 -0.37 -8.62
CA THR A 267 16.21 -1.66 -8.82
C THR A 267 17.03 -2.60 -9.70
N GLY A 268 16.80 -3.91 -9.56
CA GLY A 268 17.54 -4.92 -10.31
C GLY A 268 18.99 -5.06 -9.85
N LEU A 269 19.69 -6.09 -10.34
CA LEU A 269 21.08 -6.32 -9.98
C LEU A 269 21.86 -7.11 -11.04
N GLU A 270 23.19 -6.96 -11.00
CA GLU A 270 24.13 -7.90 -11.58
C GLU A 270 24.56 -8.90 -10.50
N GLY A 271 24.04 -10.12 -10.60
CA GLY A 271 24.29 -11.20 -9.65
C GLY A 271 25.66 -11.86 -9.82
N THR A 272 25.94 -12.84 -8.96
CA THR A 272 27.21 -13.57 -8.98
C THR A 272 27.44 -14.24 -10.34
N GLY A 273 28.54 -13.88 -11.00
CA GLY A 273 28.89 -14.38 -12.33
C GLY A 273 28.41 -13.53 -13.50
N GLY A 274 27.89 -12.32 -13.24
CA GLY A 274 27.52 -11.34 -14.25
C GLY A 274 26.12 -11.54 -14.83
N ALA A 275 25.28 -12.35 -14.18
CA ALA A 275 23.91 -12.56 -14.61
C ALA A 275 23.03 -11.40 -14.14
N ILE A 276 22.29 -10.79 -15.06
CA ILE A 276 21.33 -9.74 -14.72
C ILE A 276 20.04 -10.37 -14.22
N TYR A 277 19.57 -9.87 -13.07
CA TYR A 277 18.33 -10.28 -12.43
C TYR A 277 17.52 -9.03 -12.04
N GLY A 278 16.23 -9.23 -11.80
CA GLY A 278 15.37 -8.12 -11.35
C GLY A 278 14.98 -7.14 -12.44
N ASN A 279 15.36 -7.42 -13.69
CA ASN A 279 14.96 -6.65 -14.87
C ASN A 279 13.43 -6.69 -15.03
N TRP A 280 12.81 -5.57 -15.42
CA TRP A 280 11.36 -5.35 -15.56
C TRP A 280 10.48 -6.61 -15.67
N SER A 281 10.74 -7.41 -16.72
CA SER A 281 10.19 -8.76 -16.88
C SER A 281 11.15 -9.60 -17.72
N ARG A 282 11.16 -10.92 -17.53
CA ARG A 282 11.90 -11.82 -18.43
C ARG A 282 11.12 -12.08 -19.71
N LEU A 283 11.86 -12.39 -20.77
CA LEU A 283 11.27 -12.76 -22.05
C LEU A 283 10.29 -13.93 -21.91
N GLY A 284 9.03 -13.70 -22.31
CA GLY A 284 7.92 -14.65 -22.27
C GLY A 284 7.20 -14.74 -20.92
N ASP A 285 7.53 -13.91 -19.94
CA ASP A 285 6.82 -13.87 -18.64
C ASP A 285 5.55 -12.98 -18.69
N ILE A 286 5.35 -12.20 -19.77
CA ILE A 286 4.08 -11.53 -20.09
C ILE A 286 3.39 -12.27 -21.22
N ASP A 287 2.19 -12.79 -20.96
CA ASP A 287 1.38 -13.46 -21.98
C ASP A 287 0.93 -12.46 -23.06
N ALA A 288 1.01 -12.85 -24.34
CA ALA A 288 0.65 -12.00 -25.47
C ALA A 288 -0.82 -11.53 -25.48
N ALA A 289 -1.69 -12.16 -24.68
CA ALA A 289 -3.08 -11.73 -24.49
C ALA A 289 -3.24 -10.60 -23.46
N VAL A 290 -2.21 -10.28 -22.65
CA VAL A 290 -2.26 -9.18 -21.69
C VAL A 290 -2.18 -7.85 -22.43
N THR A 291 -3.15 -6.97 -22.22
CA THR A 291 -3.07 -5.59 -22.72
C THR A 291 -2.19 -4.78 -21.77
N THR A 292 -1.10 -4.21 -22.28
CA THR A 292 -0.17 -3.41 -21.48
C THR A 292 -0.33 -1.92 -21.76
N ASP A 293 -0.37 -1.11 -20.71
CA ASP A 293 -0.38 0.35 -20.77
C ASP A 293 0.69 0.90 -19.82
N TYR A 294 1.63 1.65 -20.38
CA TYR A 294 2.76 2.21 -19.64
C TYR A 294 2.86 3.69 -19.94
N SER A 295 2.88 4.52 -18.90
CA SER A 295 2.92 5.97 -19.06
C SER A 295 3.64 6.69 -17.93
N ASP A 296 4.37 7.75 -18.26
CA ASP A 296 4.96 8.70 -17.31
C ASP A 296 5.85 8.02 -16.23
N ASN A 297 6.56 6.95 -16.60
CA ASN A 297 7.40 6.21 -15.66
C ASN A 297 8.84 6.74 -15.65
N TYR A 298 9.41 6.86 -14.45
CA TYR A 298 10.77 7.34 -14.24
C TYR A 298 11.68 6.28 -13.62
N TYR A 299 12.93 6.24 -14.07
CA TYR A 299 13.93 5.27 -13.67
C TYR A 299 15.23 5.97 -13.28
N TYR A 300 15.86 5.49 -12.21
CA TYR A 300 17.14 5.97 -11.75
C TYR A 300 17.98 4.83 -11.18
N ASN A 301 19.22 4.69 -11.68
CA ASN A 301 20.15 3.63 -11.26
C ASN A 301 19.55 2.22 -11.33
N THR A 302 18.82 1.91 -12.39
CA THR A 302 18.17 0.61 -12.59
C THR A 302 19.05 -0.32 -13.42
N ILE A 303 19.40 -1.48 -12.86
CA ILE A 303 20.27 -2.43 -13.54
C ILE A 303 19.44 -3.32 -14.46
N GLY A 304 19.89 -3.48 -15.71
CA GLY A 304 19.24 -4.39 -16.66
C GLY A 304 17.88 -3.92 -17.17
N LEU A 305 17.57 -2.62 -17.05
CA LEU A 305 16.27 -2.06 -17.41
C LEU A 305 15.83 -2.41 -18.84
N TRP A 306 16.78 -2.52 -19.77
CA TRP A 306 16.56 -2.82 -21.19
C TRP A 306 16.92 -4.24 -21.58
N GLU A 307 16.84 -5.17 -20.64
CA GLU A 307 17.02 -6.60 -20.87
C GLU A 307 15.72 -7.37 -20.60
N GLY A 308 15.52 -8.49 -21.31
CA GLY A 308 14.37 -9.39 -21.09
C GLY A 308 13.19 -9.16 -22.04
N GLU A 309 12.01 -8.93 -21.50
CA GLU A 309 10.76 -8.78 -22.26
C GLU A 309 10.80 -7.53 -23.16
N TYR A 310 11.22 -6.40 -22.59
CA TYR A 310 11.35 -5.13 -23.29
C TYR A 310 12.83 -4.76 -23.39
N THR A 311 13.29 -4.55 -24.63
CA THR A 311 14.70 -4.23 -24.93
C THR A 311 14.91 -2.81 -25.47
N ASP A 312 13.84 -2.02 -25.50
CA ASP A 312 13.83 -0.62 -25.93
C ASP A 312 13.10 0.23 -24.88
N PRO A 313 13.69 1.34 -24.38
CA PRO A 313 13.03 2.28 -23.47
C PRO A 313 11.65 2.77 -23.94
N GLY A 314 11.47 2.93 -25.25
CA GLY A 314 10.18 3.38 -25.80
C GLY A 314 9.03 2.38 -25.60
N ALA A 315 9.32 1.12 -25.26
CA ALA A 315 8.30 0.08 -25.08
C ALA A 315 7.55 0.19 -23.73
N VAL A 316 8.09 0.94 -22.76
CA VAL A 316 7.52 1.09 -21.41
C VAL A 316 7.38 2.55 -20.96
N ASP A 317 7.40 3.48 -21.93
CA ASP A 317 7.33 4.94 -21.73
C ASP A 317 8.26 5.45 -20.62
N ALA A 318 9.55 5.11 -20.77
CA ALA A 318 10.54 5.37 -19.74
C ALA A 318 11.31 6.67 -19.92
N SER A 319 11.39 7.43 -18.83
CA SER A 319 12.32 8.53 -18.64
C SER A 319 13.39 8.17 -17.61
N GLU A 320 14.67 8.43 -17.92
CA GLU A 320 15.77 8.24 -16.97
C GLU A 320 16.19 9.59 -16.39
N ALA A 321 15.99 9.80 -15.08
CA ALA A 321 16.36 11.04 -14.40
C ALA A 321 16.54 10.82 -12.89
N ASP A 322 17.39 11.62 -12.26
CA ASP A 322 17.59 11.59 -10.81
C ASP A 322 16.39 12.20 -10.07
N PRO A 323 15.70 11.46 -9.19
CA PRO A 323 14.58 11.99 -8.40
C PRO A 323 15.01 12.98 -7.31
N GLY A 324 16.29 12.95 -6.92
CA GLY A 324 16.81 13.72 -5.79
C GLY A 324 16.11 13.37 -4.48
N LEU A 325 15.95 12.07 -4.20
CA LEU A 325 15.35 11.58 -2.95
C LEU A 325 16.14 12.09 -1.73
N VAL A 326 15.43 12.59 -0.72
CA VAL A 326 16.06 13.24 0.44
C VAL A 326 16.80 12.26 1.34
N ASP A 327 16.14 11.21 1.84
CA ASP A 327 16.75 10.22 2.73
C ASP A 327 16.03 8.85 2.65
N PRO A 328 16.07 8.18 1.48
CA PRO A 328 15.29 6.96 1.25
C PRO A 328 15.73 5.79 2.12
N ALA A 329 16.99 5.78 2.59
CA ALA A 329 17.51 4.78 3.51
C ALA A 329 16.82 4.80 4.89
N ASN A 330 16.24 5.94 5.28
CA ASN A 330 15.48 6.10 6.52
C ASN A 330 13.97 6.28 6.27
N GLY A 331 13.49 5.91 5.07
CA GLY A 331 12.07 5.95 4.71
C GLY A 331 11.54 7.32 4.26
N ASP A 332 12.41 8.31 4.04
CA ASP A 332 12.04 9.60 3.47
C ASP A 332 12.26 9.60 1.96
N PHE A 333 11.18 9.39 1.22
CA PHE A 333 11.17 9.35 -0.24
C PHE A 333 10.80 10.69 -0.88
N THR A 334 10.92 11.81 -0.15
CA THR A 334 10.62 13.14 -0.69
C THR A 334 11.40 13.39 -1.98
N ILE A 335 10.68 13.70 -3.05
CA ILE A 335 11.21 13.97 -4.39
C ILE A 335 11.54 15.46 -4.49
N SER A 336 12.71 15.79 -5.03
CA SER A 336 13.11 17.19 -5.29
C SER A 336 13.22 17.55 -6.77
N ASN A 337 13.11 16.55 -7.66
CA ASN A 337 13.03 16.78 -9.09
C ASN A 337 11.67 17.38 -9.49
N GLN A 338 11.68 18.59 -10.04
CA GLN A 338 10.46 19.34 -10.38
C GLN A 338 9.63 18.68 -11.49
N ASP A 339 10.26 18.10 -12.52
CA ASP A 339 9.54 17.49 -13.63
C ASP A 339 8.72 16.29 -13.11
N MET A 340 9.31 15.47 -12.23
CA MET A 340 8.60 14.35 -11.58
C MET A 340 7.46 14.81 -10.66
N ILE A 341 7.62 15.96 -9.98
CA ILE A 341 6.57 16.54 -9.15
C ILE A 341 5.39 16.97 -10.03
N ASP A 342 5.68 17.67 -11.13
CA ASP A 342 4.70 18.19 -12.09
C ASP A 342 3.97 17.06 -12.85
N ASP A 343 4.68 15.98 -13.18
CA ASP A 343 4.16 14.76 -13.84
C ASP A 343 3.42 13.83 -12.85
N GLU A 344 3.40 14.18 -11.57
CA GLU A 344 2.75 13.43 -10.49
C GLU A 344 3.35 12.04 -10.21
N VAL A 345 4.66 11.89 -10.43
CA VAL A 345 5.40 10.64 -10.30
C VAL A 345 5.59 10.24 -8.83
N GLY A 346 5.26 8.99 -8.50
CA GLY A 346 5.37 8.45 -7.16
C GLY A 346 4.30 8.98 -6.18
N PRO A 347 4.32 8.51 -4.92
CA PRO A 347 3.23 8.78 -3.97
C PRO A 347 3.08 10.26 -3.66
N ALA A 348 1.84 10.74 -3.66
CA ALA A 348 1.54 12.16 -3.47
C ALA A 348 2.16 12.77 -2.21
N ARG A 349 2.27 12.01 -1.11
CA ARG A 349 2.85 12.49 0.16
C ARG A 349 4.32 12.93 0.04
N TRP A 350 5.03 12.44 -0.99
CA TRP A 350 6.45 12.68 -1.22
C TRP A 350 6.72 13.71 -2.32
N ARG A 351 5.69 14.27 -2.94
CA ARG A 351 5.78 15.34 -3.95
C ARG A 351 5.44 16.68 -3.30
N GLN A 352 6.42 17.35 -2.70
CA GLN A 352 6.22 18.57 -1.89
C GLN A 352 6.79 19.83 -2.51
#